data_AF-A0A7V3BGW3-F1
#
_entry.id   AF-A0A7V3BGW3-F1
#
_cell.length_a   1.000
_cell.length_b   1.000
_cell.length_c   1.000
_cell.angle_alpha   90.00
_cell.angle_beta   90.00
_cell.angle_gamma   90.00
#
_symmetry.space_group_name_H-M   'P 1'
#
loop_
_entity.id
_entity.type
_entity.pdbx_description
1 polymer ?
#
loop_
_entity_poly.entity_id
_entity_poly.type
_entity_poly.pdbx_seq_one_letter_code
_entity_poly.pdbx_strand_id
1 'polypeptide(L)'
;MPLLSFDAYPLWLNALVFLLSAGTIWFAGVRHERQADTIFERTGLGRAFTGMLLLAAATSLPEVATTVTAVAWLNNPTLAVHNLLGGVALQTAIIAAADWTKGNRGALTFFSQRFPLLIGGVGLLLLLHLTIAGITAHGIPSIVSISVWPVLVFLTYLGVM
;
A
#
# COMPACT_ATOMS: atom_id res chain seq x y z
N MET A 1 -10.58 22.73 -10.45
CA MET A 1 -12.04 22.49 -10.42
C MET A 1 -12.29 21.48 -9.32
N PRO A 2 -13.11 21.74 -8.28
CA PRO A 2 -13.43 20.70 -7.32
C PRO A 2 -14.27 19.65 -8.07
N LEU A 3 -13.73 18.45 -8.27
CA LEU A 3 -14.37 17.42 -9.08
C LEU A 3 -15.70 16.96 -8.46
N LEU A 4 -15.87 17.07 -7.15
CA LEU A 4 -17.11 16.82 -6.38
C LEU A 4 -16.99 17.58 -5.03
N SER A 5 -17.97 18.44 -4.71
CA SER A 5 -18.04 19.16 -3.43
C SER A 5 -18.66 18.27 -2.35
N PHE A 6 -17.88 17.36 -1.75
CA PHE A 6 -18.39 16.39 -0.78
C PHE A 6 -18.95 17.02 0.50
N ASP A 7 -18.55 18.25 0.82
CA ASP A 7 -19.03 19.00 1.99
C ASP A 7 -20.48 19.47 1.85
N ALA A 8 -21.01 19.54 0.61
CA ALA A 8 -22.36 20.01 0.33
C ALA A 8 -23.41 18.89 0.34
N TYR A 9 -22.99 17.62 0.35
CA TYR A 9 -23.88 16.48 0.24
C TYR A 9 -24.19 15.86 1.60
N PRO A 10 -25.40 15.28 1.78
CA PRO A 10 -25.74 14.58 3.01
C PRO A 10 -24.88 13.31 3.18
N LEU A 11 -24.60 12.93 4.43
CA LEU A 11 -23.69 11.83 4.79
C LEU A 11 -23.99 10.52 4.05
N TRP A 12 -25.27 10.19 3.88
CA TRP A 12 -25.69 8.95 3.22
C TRP A 12 -25.29 8.92 1.73
N LEU A 13 -25.27 10.07 1.05
CA LEU A 13 -24.90 10.16 -0.35
C LEU A 13 -23.38 10.00 -0.51
N ASN A 14 -22.60 10.64 0.37
CA ASN A 14 -21.16 10.44 0.43
C ASN A 14 -20.80 8.97 0.74
N ALA A 15 -21.53 8.34 1.66
CA ALA A 15 -21.36 6.91 1.96
C ALA A 15 -21.67 6.03 0.75
N LEU A 16 -22.73 6.35 -0.01
CA LEU A 16 -23.08 5.61 -1.23
C LEU A 16 -22.02 5.77 -2.32
N VAL A 17 -21.52 6.98 -2.56
CA VAL A 17 -20.43 7.24 -3.52
C VAL A 17 -19.16 6.50 -3.10
N PHE A 18 -18.83 6.50 -1.80
CA PHE A 18 -17.70 5.76 -1.25
C PHE A 18 -17.86 4.26 -1.49
N LEU A 19 -19.01 3.67 -1.17
CA LEU A 19 -19.27 2.23 -1.34
C LEU A 19 -19.23 1.81 -2.82
N LEU A 20 -19.79 2.61 -3.73
CA LEU A 20 -19.74 2.35 -5.16
C LEU A 20 -18.31 2.43 -5.70
N SER A 21 -17.53 3.42 -5.26
CA SER A 21 -16.13 3.59 -5.64
C SER A 21 -15.27 2.43 -5.12
N ALA A 22 -15.42 2.09 -3.83
CA ALA A 22 -14.75 0.98 -3.19
C ALA A 22 -15.08 -0.36 -3.89
N GLY A 23 -16.35 -0.60 -4.21
CA GLY A 23 -16.78 -1.78 -4.95
C GLY A 23 -16.19 -1.85 -6.36
N THR A 24 -16.08 -0.71 -7.05
CA THR A 24 -15.48 -0.64 -8.39
C THR A 24 -13.98 -0.94 -8.34
N ILE A 25 -13.26 -0.36 -7.38
CA ILE A 25 -11.83 -0.62 -7.16
C ILE A 25 -11.61 -2.10 -6.81
N TRP A 26 -12.43 -2.66 -5.93
CA TRP A 26 -12.38 -4.08 -5.57
C TRP A 26 -12.56 -4.97 -6.80
N PHE A 27 -13.60 -4.71 -7.59
CA PHE A 27 -13.88 -5.49 -8.79
C PHE A 27 -12.76 -5.39 -9.84
N ALA A 28 -12.22 -4.18 -10.05
CA ALA A 28 -11.08 -3.96 -10.93
C ALA A 28 -9.84 -4.73 -10.46
N GLY A 29 -9.56 -4.72 -9.14
CA GLY A 29 -8.46 -5.47 -8.54
C GLY A 29 -8.58 -6.98 -8.76
N VAL A 30 -9.75 -7.56 -8.49
CA VAL A 30 -10.02 -9.00 -8.71
C VAL A 30 -9.89 -9.39 -10.19
N ARG A 31 -10.29 -8.51 -11.11
CA ARG A 31 -10.19 -8.79 -12.54
C ARG A 31 -8.74 -8.73 -13.06
N HIS A 32 -7.90 -7.88 -12.45
CA HIS A 32 -6.50 -7.72 -12.83
C HIS A 32 -5.68 -9.00 -12.59
N GLU A 33 -5.97 -9.74 -11.51
CA GLU A 33 -5.30 -11.02 -11.20
C GLU A 33 -5.48 -12.06 -12.32
N ARG A 34 -6.68 -12.13 -12.93
CA ARG A 34 -6.96 -13.09 -14.02
C ARG A 34 -6.26 -12.75 -15.34
N GLN A 35 -5.89 -11.49 -15.53
CA GLN A 35 -5.20 -11.05 -16.75
C GLN A 35 -3.70 -11.32 -16.70
N ALA A 36 -3.14 -11.55 -15.50
CA ALA A 36 -1.73 -11.89 -15.32
C ALA A 36 -1.34 -13.19 -16.02
N ASP A 37 -2.21 -14.20 -15.98
CA ASP A 37 -2.00 -15.47 -16.67
C ASP A 37 -1.95 -15.31 -18.19
N THR A 38 -2.76 -14.42 -18.75
CA THR A 38 -2.78 -14.14 -20.20
C THR A 38 -1.53 -13.35 -20.65
N ILE A 39 -1.02 -12.45 -19.80
CA ILE A 39 0.21 -11.69 -20.09
C ILE A 39 1.41 -12.63 -20.16
N PHE A 40 1.47 -13.63 -19.28
CA PHE A 40 2.52 -14.66 -19.30
C PHE A 40 2.56 -15.41 -20.64
N GLU A 41 1.41 -15.90 -21.11
CA GLU A 41 1.31 -16.68 -22.35
C GLU A 41 1.78 -15.90 -23.59
N ARG A 42 1.64 -14.57 -23.59
CA ARG A 42 1.96 -13.72 -24.75
C ARG A 42 3.34 -13.08 -24.70
N THR A 43 3.91 -12.83 -23.51
CA THR A 43 5.17 -12.08 -23.38
C THR A 43 6.41 -12.97 -23.30
N GLY A 44 6.26 -14.26 -22.95
CA GLY A 44 7.40 -15.16 -22.75
C GLY A 44 8.30 -14.79 -21.57
N LEU A 45 7.92 -13.78 -20.78
CA LEU A 45 8.59 -13.44 -19.53
C LEU A 45 8.41 -14.57 -18.52
N GLY A 46 9.45 -14.84 -17.72
CA GLY A 46 9.41 -15.91 -16.72
C GLY A 46 8.19 -15.77 -15.80
N ARG A 47 7.42 -16.85 -15.64
CA ARG A 47 6.14 -16.89 -14.91
C ARG A 47 6.22 -16.26 -13.51
N ALA A 48 7.34 -16.48 -12.83
CA ALA A 48 7.62 -15.90 -11.51
C ALA A 48 7.82 -14.38 -11.56
N PHE A 49 8.56 -13.86 -12.55
CA PHE A 49 8.85 -12.42 -12.65
C PHE A 49 7.58 -11.62 -12.96
N THR A 50 6.81 -12.04 -13.97
CA THR A 50 5.56 -11.38 -14.35
C THR A 50 4.52 -11.48 -13.24
N GLY A 51 4.42 -12.65 -12.58
CA GLY A 51 3.54 -12.83 -11.43
C GLY A 51 3.88 -11.88 -10.27
N MET A 52 5.16 -11.77 -9.91
CA MET A 52 5.61 -10.84 -8.87
C MET A 52 5.33 -9.38 -9.23
N LEU A 53 5.64 -8.95 -10.46
CA LEU A 53 5.44 -7.57 -10.90
C LEU A 53 3.97 -7.18 -10.92
N LEU A 54 3.10 -8.05 -11.47
CA LEU A 54 1.67 -7.78 -11.57
C LEU A 54 0.98 -7.83 -10.22
N LEU A 55 1.40 -8.74 -9.34
CA LEU A 55 0.91 -8.78 -7.96
C LEU A 55 1.29 -7.49 -7.20
N ALA A 56 2.56 -7.08 -7.28
CA ALA A 56 3.04 -5.85 -6.64
C ALA A 56 2.33 -4.60 -7.18
N ALA A 57 2.07 -4.53 -8.49
CA ALA A 57 1.29 -3.45 -9.09
C ALA A 57 -0.16 -3.49 -8.61
N ALA A 58 -0.82 -4.66 -8.63
CA ALA A 58 -2.22 -4.80 -8.24
C ALA A 58 -2.48 -4.35 -6.79
N THR A 59 -1.54 -4.60 -5.88
CA THR A 59 -1.69 -4.25 -4.46
C THR A 59 -1.34 -2.80 -4.15
N SER A 60 -0.36 -2.21 -4.84
CA SER A 60 0.12 -0.84 -4.54
C SER A 60 -0.54 0.26 -5.39
N LEU A 61 -1.10 -0.07 -6.56
CA LEU A 61 -1.73 0.92 -7.46
C LEU A 61 -2.87 1.70 -6.79
N PRO A 62 -3.80 1.08 -6.04
CA PRO A 62 -4.87 1.82 -5.36
C PRO A 62 -4.33 2.78 -4.30
N GLU A 63 -3.29 2.38 -3.57
CA GLU A 63 -2.63 3.18 -2.54
C GLU A 63 -1.92 4.39 -3.15
N VAL A 64 -1.24 4.21 -4.28
CA VAL A 64 -0.62 5.32 -5.03
C VAL A 64 -1.69 6.28 -5.55
N ALA A 65 -2.78 5.77 -6.14
CA ALA A 65 -3.84 6.62 -6.69
C ALA A 65 -4.51 7.49 -5.60
N THR A 66 -4.82 6.90 -4.44
CA THR A 66 -5.42 7.61 -3.30
C THR A 66 -4.45 8.61 -2.68
N THR A 67 -3.16 8.26 -2.54
CA THR A 67 -2.10 9.14 -2.02
C THR A 67 -1.87 10.34 -2.93
N VAL A 68 -1.76 10.13 -4.25
CA VAL A 68 -1.60 11.20 -5.24
C VAL A 68 -2.82 12.11 -5.24
N THR A 69 -4.03 11.55 -5.19
CA THR A 69 -5.27 12.34 -5.10
C THR A 69 -5.29 13.21 -3.84
N ALA A 70 -4.91 12.64 -2.69
CA ALA A 70 -4.87 13.36 -1.41
C ALA A 70 -3.89 14.54 -1.44
N VAL A 71 -2.67 14.35 -1.96
CA VAL A 71 -1.65 15.41 -2.00
C VAL A 71 -1.88 16.39 -3.14
N ALA A 72 -2.01 15.91 -4.38
CA ALA A 72 -2.00 16.75 -5.57
C ALA A 72 -3.34 17.44 -5.83
N TRP A 73 -4.46 16.79 -5.49
CA TRP A 73 -5.79 17.30 -5.85
C TRP A 73 -6.59 17.83 -4.65
N LEU A 74 -6.45 17.19 -3.49
CA LEU A 74 -7.12 17.61 -2.25
C LEU A 74 -6.24 18.52 -1.38
N ASN A 75 -4.95 18.67 -1.71
CA ASN A 75 -3.96 19.42 -0.93
C ASN A 75 -3.97 19.05 0.57
N ASN A 76 -4.21 17.76 0.86
CA ASN A 76 -4.34 17.21 2.20
C ASN A 76 -3.28 16.11 2.43
N PRO A 77 -2.04 16.50 2.79
CA PRO A 77 -0.96 15.55 3.03
C PRO A 77 -1.22 14.64 4.25
N THR A 78 -2.01 15.10 5.22
CA THR A 78 -2.40 14.30 6.39
C THR A 78 -3.23 13.09 5.96
N LEU A 79 -4.15 13.25 5.01
CA LEU A 79 -4.93 12.15 4.44
C LEU A 79 -4.05 11.11 3.74
N ALA A 80 -3.02 11.55 3.01
CA ALA A 80 -2.04 10.66 2.39
C ALA A 80 -1.26 9.84 3.43
N VAL A 81 -0.82 10.46 4.53
CA VAL A 81 -0.14 9.75 5.63
C VAL A 81 -1.04 8.70 6.27
N HIS A 82 -2.31 9.05 6.53
CA HIS A 82 -3.27 8.10 7.09
C HIS A 82 -3.59 6.94 6.14
N ASN A 83 -3.64 7.18 4.83
CA ASN A 83 -3.82 6.13 3.83
C ASN A 83 -2.66 5.12 3.88
N LEU A 84 -1.41 5.60 3.92
CA LEU A 84 -0.22 4.73 3.98
C LEU A 84 -0.18 3.89 5.27
N LEU A 85 -0.36 4.53 6.43
CA LEU A 85 -0.33 3.83 7.73
C LEU A 85 -1.53 2.87 7.87
N GLY A 86 -2.72 3.30 7.43
CA GLY A 86 -3.92 2.49 7.41
C GLY A 86 -3.80 1.27 6.50
N GLY A 87 -3.14 1.41 5.33
CA GLY A 87 -2.86 0.31 4.41
C GLY A 87 -2.02 -0.79 5.06
N VAL A 88 -0.88 -0.42 5.66
CA VAL A 88 -0.01 -1.37 6.38
C VAL A 88 -0.76 -2.04 7.55
N ALA A 89 -1.55 -1.27 8.31
CA ALA A 89 -2.34 -1.80 9.40
C ALA A 89 -3.41 -2.79 8.91
N LEU A 90 -4.13 -2.49 7.83
CA LEU A 90 -5.15 -3.36 7.26
C LEU A 90 -4.54 -4.64 6.68
N GLN A 91 -3.44 -4.54 5.93
CA GLN A 91 -2.74 -5.72 5.40
C GLN A 91 -2.29 -6.65 6.55
N THR A 92 -1.74 -6.08 7.62
CA THR A 92 -1.35 -6.83 8.82
C THR A 92 -2.56 -7.44 9.53
N ALA A 93 -3.66 -6.69 9.65
CA ALA A 93 -4.89 -7.16 10.28
C ALA A 93 -5.55 -8.30 9.50
N ILE A 94 -5.52 -8.26 8.16
CA ILE A 94 -6.03 -9.34 7.30
C ILE A 94 -5.21 -10.62 7.53
N ILE A 95 -3.87 -10.52 7.59
CA ILE A 95 -3.01 -11.69 7.88
C ILE A 95 -3.29 -12.21 9.30
N ALA A 96 -3.42 -11.33 10.29
CA ALA A 96 -3.76 -11.73 11.66
C ALA A 96 -5.13 -12.42 11.75
N ALA A 97 -6.13 -11.90 11.03
CA ALA A 97 -7.45 -12.53 10.93
C ALA A 97 -7.38 -13.89 10.22
N ALA A 98 -6.59 -14.00 9.14
CA ALA A 98 -6.37 -15.27 8.45
C ALA A 98 -5.71 -16.30 9.37
N ASP A 99 -4.70 -15.90 10.16
CA ASP A 99 -4.05 -16.76 11.15
C ASP A 99 -5.03 -17.22 12.23
N TRP A 100 -5.92 -16.33 12.68
CA TRP A 100 -6.96 -16.68 13.65
C TRP A 100 -7.92 -17.76 13.11
N THR A 101 -8.33 -17.65 11.84
CA THR A 101 -9.22 -18.65 11.22
C THR A 101 -8.59 -20.03 11.01
N LYS A 102 -7.25 -20.12 10.94
CA LYS A 102 -6.55 -21.40 10.71
C LYS A 102 -6.40 -22.29 11.96
N GLY A 103 -6.73 -21.79 13.15
CA GLY A 103 -6.72 -22.57 14.39
C GLY A 103 -5.36 -23.19 14.72
N ASN A 104 -5.36 -24.41 15.26
CA ASN A 104 -4.16 -25.09 15.80
C ASN A 104 -3.20 -25.66 14.73
N ARG A 105 -3.41 -25.35 13.45
CA ARG A 105 -2.54 -25.81 12.35
C ARG A 105 -1.24 -25.02 12.24
N GLY A 106 -1.03 -24.03 13.11
CA GLY A 106 0.10 -23.10 13.08
C GLY A 106 -0.22 -21.86 12.25
N ALA A 107 0.14 -20.68 12.77
CA ALA A 107 0.02 -19.41 12.06
C ALA A 107 0.80 -19.48 10.73
N LEU A 108 0.28 -18.87 9.66
CA LEU A 108 1.04 -18.64 8.41
C LEU A 108 2.38 -17.95 8.72
N THR A 109 2.36 -17.09 9.73
CA THR A 109 3.55 -16.41 10.27
C THR A 109 4.58 -17.38 10.88
N PHE A 110 4.15 -18.53 11.42
CA PHE A 110 5.03 -19.51 12.08
C PHE A 110 5.71 -20.48 11.09
N PHE A 111 5.07 -20.82 9.98
CA PHE A 111 5.67 -21.67 8.93
C PHE A 111 6.77 -20.99 8.11
N SER A 112 7.00 -19.70 8.39
CA SER A 112 7.78 -18.78 7.56
C SER A 112 9.16 -18.45 8.16
N GLN A 113 9.77 -19.34 8.95
CA GLN A 113 11.13 -19.17 9.50
C GLN A 113 12.24 -19.25 8.43
N ARG A 114 11.98 -18.76 7.21
CA ARG A 114 13.02 -18.59 6.19
C ARG A 114 13.67 -17.23 6.40
N PHE A 115 15.00 -17.23 6.45
CA PHE A 115 15.84 -16.04 6.63
C PHE A 115 15.40 -14.79 5.84
N PRO A 116 14.95 -14.88 4.56
CA PRO A 116 14.49 -13.72 3.79
C PRO A 116 13.22 -13.05 4.35
N LEU A 117 12.31 -13.81 4.94
CA LEU A 117 11.04 -13.29 5.48
C LEU A 117 11.27 -12.53 6.78
N LEU A 118 12.23 -12.97 7.60
CA LEU A 118 12.66 -12.25 8.80
C LEU A 118 13.33 -10.92 8.45
N ILE A 119 14.20 -10.91 7.44
CA ILE A 119 14.83 -9.67 6.94
C ILE A 119 13.76 -8.72 6.38
N GLY A 120 12.81 -9.22 5.60
CA GLY A 120 11.70 -8.41 5.09
C GLY A 120 10.85 -7.79 6.20
N GLY A 121 10.53 -8.56 7.25
CA GLY A 121 9.79 -8.08 8.42
C GLY A 121 10.56 -7.01 9.21
N VAL A 122 11.85 -7.24 9.50
CA VAL A 122 12.71 -6.24 10.16
C VAL A 122 12.86 -5.00 9.30
N GLY A 123 13.04 -5.15 7.99
CA GLY A 123 13.12 -4.06 7.03
C GLY A 123 11.85 -3.20 7.01
N LEU A 124 10.67 -3.83 7.01
CA LEU A 124 9.39 -3.13 7.12
C LEU A 124 9.31 -2.31 8.42
N LEU A 125 9.70 -2.90 9.56
CA LEU A 125 9.72 -2.20 10.85
C LEU A 125 10.67 -0.99 10.84
N LEU A 126 11.84 -1.12 10.21
CA LEU A 126 12.81 -0.02 10.04
C LEU A 126 12.23 1.10 9.16
N LEU A 127 11.60 0.75 8.04
CA LEU A 127 10.96 1.72 7.15
C LEU A 127 9.82 2.48 7.84
N LEU A 128 9.00 1.79 8.63
CA LEU A 128 7.95 2.41 9.43
C LEU A 128 8.52 3.36 10.48
N HIS A 129 9.58 2.95 11.19
CA HIS A 129 10.26 3.81 12.16
C HIS A 129 10.82 5.08 11.53
N LEU A 130 11.49 4.97 10.38
CA LEU A 130 12.01 6.12 9.63
C LEU A 130 10.88 7.06 9.18
N THR A 131 9.75 6.49 8.74
CA THR A 131 8.59 7.28 8.31
C THR A 131 7.98 8.05 9.48
N ILE A 132 7.80 7.41 10.64
CA ILE A 132 7.31 8.05 11.87
C ILE A 132 8.29 9.10 12.37
N ALA A 133 9.59 8.80 12.36
CA ALA A 133 10.64 9.76 12.70
C ALA A 133 10.58 10.99 11.78
N GLY A 134 10.35 10.79 10.48
CA GLY A 134 10.19 11.88 9.52
C GLY A 134 8.96 12.74 9.73
N ILE A 135 7.84 12.16 10.16
CA ILE A 135 6.60 12.90 10.48
C ILE A 135 6.77 13.70 11.79
N THR A 136 7.44 13.12 12.79
CA THR A 136 7.59 13.74 14.12
C THR A 136 8.71 14.78 14.18
N ALA A 137 9.75 14.63 13.35
CA ALA A 137 10.82 15.60 13.21
C ALA A 137 10.32 16.85 12.48
N HIS A 138 9.71 17.77 13.23
CA HIS A 138 9.27 19.07 12.73
C HIS A 138 10.48 19.92 12.31
N GLY A 139 10.86 19.83 11.02
CA GLY A 139 11.83 20.70 10.37
C GLY A 139 13.23 20.11 10.18
N ILE A 140 13.56 19.70 8.95
CA ILE A 140 14.95 19.47 8.47
C ILE A 140 15.06 19.69 6.95
N PRO A 141 16.27 19.82 6.35
CA PRO A 141 16.53 20.71 5.23
C PRO A 141 16.04 20.08 3.92
N SER A 142 15.27 20.83 3.15
CA SER A 142 14.98 20.47 1.77
C SER A 142 16.26 20.66 0.94
N ILE A 143 16.83 19.57 0.43
CA ILE A 143 17.81 19.67 -0.66
C ILE A 143 16.98 19.62 -1.95
N VAL A 144 16.91 20.75 -2.65
CA VAL A 144 16.28 20.84 -3.99
C VAL A 144 14.82 20.31 -3.98
N SER A 145 13.95 20.91 -3.16
CA SER A 145 12.51 20.61 -3.07
C SER A 145 12.11 19.21 -2.56
N ILE A 146 13.05 18.28 -2.35
CA ILE A 146 12.78 16.96 -1.75
C ILE A 146 13.31 16.94 -0.32
N SER A 147 12.49 16.46 0.61
CA SER A 147 12.90 16.29 2.00
C SER A 147 13.86 15.10 2.13
N VAL A 148 14.80 15.15 3.08
CA VAL A 148 15.79 14.08 3.31
C VAL A 148 15.12 12.74 3.68
N TRP A 149 13.93 12.80 4.29
CA TRP A 149 13.21 11.64 4.80
C TRP A 149 12.78 10.63 3.72
N PRO A 150 12.07 11.02 2.65
CA PRO A 150 11.80 10.12 1.52
C PRO A 150 13.05 9.47 0.92
N VAL A 151 14.17 10.21 0.85
CA VAL A 151 15.43 9.67 0.32
C VAL A 151 16.00 8.59 1.25
N LEU A 152 16.01 8.83 2.56
CA LEU A 152 16.44 7.83 3.54
C LEU A 152 15.55 6.59 3.54
N VAL A 153 14.23 6.76 3.43
CA VAL A 153 13.28 5.64 3.29
C VAL A 153 13.58 4.84 2.02
N PHE A 154 13.79 5.51 0.89
CA PHE A 154 14.10 4.85 -0.38
C PHE A 154 15.44 4.09 -0.35
N LEU A 155 16.50 4.72 0.19
CA LEU A 155 17.81 4.06 0.32
C LEU A 155 17.77 2.88 1.28
N THR A 156 17.02 2.99 2.38
CA THR A 156 16.82 1.88 3.32
C THR A 156 16.07 0.74 2.67
N TYR A 157 15.05 1.05 1.86
CA TYR A 157 14.30 0.05 1.10
C TYR A 157 15.22 -0.72 0.13
N LEU A 158 16.10 -0.02 -0.59
CA LEU A 158 17.09 -0.66 -1.47
C LEU A 158 18.12 -1.50 -0.73
N GLY A 159 18.46 -1.16 0.52
CA GLY A 159 19.39 -1.95 1.34
C GLY A 159 18.77 -3.19 1.98
N VAL A 160 17.44 -3.25 2.06
CA VAL A 160 16.67 -4.40 2.60
C VAL A 160 16.37 -5.44 1.53
N MET A 161 16.22 -5.02 0.26
CA MET A 161 16.00 -5.91 -0.90
C MET A 161 17.30 -6.56 -1.40
#